data_AF-A0A960YBH0-F1
#
_entry.id   AF-A0A960YBH0-F1
#
_cell.length_a   1.000
_cell.length_b   1.000
_cell.length_c   1.000
_cell.angle_alpha   90.00
_cell.angle_beta   90.00
_cell.angle_gamma   90.00
#
_symmetry.space_group_name_H-M   'P 1'
#
loop_
_entity.id
_entity.type
_entity.pdbx_description
1 polymer ?
#
loop_
_entity_poly.entity_id
_entity_poly.type
_entity_poly.pdbx_seq_one_letter_code
_entity_poly.pdbx_strand_id
1 'polypeptide(L)'
;MPKLYKLIFFLLPLFLGISYCKSADVKEKNLENGLIEMRTQIERSLKEGNKKSIAILDFTDLSGKKVDLGKYLSEKLIFTMFDVKGITVIERNQLNKVLKELNFHQNGLIDKGTIKEVGRLTGANALLIGTLTDMKEVIDVNGRIVNTENGEILAVMSVALKKDEQIKQLTIPPTPKETKTSPIAEKQESIFKTGKYQIGNVWKQEWNLHMERGKLEAAAIKEDWLSAQWKIEKAQTGFFNICNVWKLAHCIHIEKGNLEAGPIEPGWLSAQWKIEKAETGFYNICNVWKANHCIHIERGELEAEPIEPGWLSAQWKFKKK
;
A
#
# COMPACT_ATOMS: atom_id res chain seq x y z
N MET A 1 -72.37 -39.98 -46.54
CA MET A 1 -72.03 -40.34 -45.15
C MET A 1 -70.85 -41.31 -45.23
N PRO A 2 -69.66 -41.00 -44.68
CA PRO A 2 -69.43 -40.94 -43.22
C PRO A 2 -68.49 -39.82 -42.70
N LYS A 3 -68.80 -39.41 -41.46
CA LYS A 3 -67.97 -38.90 -40.34
C LYS A 3 -66.69 -38.09 -40.62
N LEU A 4 -66.88 -36.77 -40.57
CA LEU A 4 -65.86 -35.72 -40.45
C LEU A 4 -65.28 -35.72 -39.02
N TYR A 5 -64.02 -36.14 -38.85
CA TYR A 5 -63.31 -35.96 -37.59
C TYR A 5 -62.87 -34.50 -37.45
N LYS A 6 -63.40 -33.81 -36.43
CA LYS A 6 -62.93 -32.50 -35.98
C LYS A 6 -61.51 -32.65 -35.41
N LEU A 7 -60.51 -32.29 -36.20
CA LEU A 7 -59.14 -32.13 -35.72
C LEU A 7 -59.04 -30.77 -35.01
N ILE A 8 -59.12 -30.79 -33.68
CA ILE A 8 -58.91 -29.62 -32.83
C ILE A 8 -57.41 -29.30 -32.88
N PHE A 9 -57.04 -28.23 -33.57
CA PHE A 9 -55.72 -27.60 -33.44
C PHE A 9 -55.64 -26.94 -32.06
N PHE A 10 -55.07 -27.64 -31.08
CA PHE A 10 -54.61 -27.01 -29.85
C PHE A 10 -53.33 -26.22 -30.20
N LEU A 11 -53.50 -24.92 -30.40
CA LEU A 11 -52.44 -23.96 -30.61
C LEU A 11 -51.72 -23.80 -29.26
N LEU A 12 -50.75 -24.68 -29.00
CA LEU A 12 -49.91 -24.60 -27.81
C LEU A 12 -49.02 -23.36 -27.96
N PRO A 13 -49.15 -22.31 -27.12
CA PRO A 13 -48.18 -21.24 -27.14
C PRO A 13 -46.86 -21.85 -26.68
N LEU A 14 -45.94 -21.99 -27.63
CA LEU A 14 -44.53 -22.24 -27.36
C LEU A 14 -44.05 -21.02 -26.55
N PHE A 15 -44.19 -21.09 -25.23
CA PHE A 15 -43.51 -20.18 -24.32
C PHE A 15 -42.02 -20.48 -24.52
N LEU A 16 -41.42 -19.77 -25.48
CA LEU A 16 -40.00 -19.46 -25.47
C LEU A 16 -39.76 -18.75 -24.14
N GLY A 17 -39.50 -19.55 -23.12
CA GLY A 17 -38.79 -19.13 -21.93
C GLY A 17 -37.43 -18.66 -22.41
N ILE A 18 -37.36 -17.43 -22.90
CA ILE A 18 -36.17 -16.62 -22.82
C ILE A 18 -35.94 -16.53 -21.33
N SER A 19 -35.19 -17.51 -20.81
CA SER A 19 -34.58 -17.43 -19.50
C SER A 19 -33.72 -16.18 -19.60
N TYR A 20 -34.28 -15.07 -19.11
CA TYR A 20 -33.54 -13.86 -18.82
C TYR A 20 -32.49 -14.31 -17.80
N CYS A 21 -31.34 -14.74 -18.31
CA CYS A 21 -30.13 -14.82 -17.54
C CYS A 21 -29.83 -13.37 -17.17
N LYS A 22 -30.35 -12.93 -16.02
CA LYS A 22 -29.81 -11.74 -15.36
C LYS A 22 -28.32 -12.01 -15.26
N SER A 23 -27.52 -11.30 -16.05
CA SER A 23 -26.10 -11.22 -15.75
C SER A 23 -26.03 -10.82 -14.29
N ALA A 24 -25.42 -11.66 -13.46
CA ALA A 24 -25.11 -11.28 -12.10
C ALA A 24 -24.27 -10.01 -12.21
N ASP A 25 -24.89 -8.87 -11.90
CA ASP A 25 -24.23 -7.57 -11.90
C ASP A 25 -23.12 -7.68 -10.86
N VAL A 26 -21.88 -7.82 -11.31
CA VAL A 26 -20.72 -7.84 -10.42
C VAL A 26 -20.66 -6.45 -9.83
N LYS A 27 -21.22 -6.31 -8.62
CA LYS A 27 -21.37 -5.02 -7.94
C LYS A 27 -19.99 -4.45 -7.68
N GLU A 28 -19.52 -3.59 -8.58
CA GLU A 28 -18.22 -2.94 -8.53
C GLU A 28 -18.06 -2.23 -7.19
N LYS A 29 -16.91 -2.42 -6.53
CA LYS A 29 -16.63 -1.84 -5.21
C LYS A 29 -15.55 -0.78 -5.31
N ASN A 30 -15.63 0.27 -4.50
CA ASN A 30 -14.47 1.15 -4.29
C ASN A 30 -13.38 0.40 -3.50
N LEU A 31 -12.19 1.02 -3.39
CA LEU A 31 -11.02 0.39 -2.76
C LEU A 31 -11.28 -0.10 -1.32
N GLU A 32 -11.95 0.71 -0.51
CA GLU A 32 -12.23 0.39 0.90
C GLU A 32 -13.21 -0.79 1.05
N ASN A 33 -14.35 -0.74 0.35
CA ASN A 33 -15.32 -1.84 0.39
C ASN A 33 -14.75 -3.11 -0.21
N GLY A 34 -13.87 -2.98 -1.21
CA GLY A 34 -13.13 -4.08 -1.77
C GLY A 34 -12.21 -4.75 -0.74
N LEU A 35 -11.44 -3.98 0.01
CA LEU A 35 -10.57 -4.50 1.08
C LEU A 35 -11.36 -5.20 2.20
N ILE A 36 -12.50 -4.64 2.60
CA ILE A 36 -13.39 -5.26 3.61
C ILE A 36 -13.91 -6.61 3.12
N GLU A 37 -14.35 -6.68 1.86
CA GLU A 37 -14.80 -7.91 1.23
C GLU A 37 -13.66 -8.96 1.19
N MET A 38 -12.48 -8.58 0.72
CA MET A 38 -11.30 -9.46 0.68
C MET A 38 -10.98 -10.01 2.07
N ARG A 39 -10.89 -9.14 3.09
CA ARG A 39 -10.68 -9.53 4.49
C ARG A 39 -11.71 -10.56 4.94
N THR A 40 -12.99 -10.30 4.67
CA THR A 40 -14.09 -11.18 5.08
C THR A 40 -13.99 -12.55 4.41
N GLN A 41 -13.62 -12.60 3.13
CA GLN A 41 -13.40 -13.86 2.40
C GLN A 41 -12.19 -14.64 2.95
N ILE A 42 -11.09 -13.95 3.26
CA ILE A 42 -9.90 -14.56 3.86
C ILE A 42 -10.22 -15.10 5.25
N GLU A 43 -10.83 -14.29 6.12
CA GLU A 43 -11.17 -14.69 7.49
C GLU A 43 -12.08 -15.92 7.52
N ARG A 44 -13.10 -15.95 6.65
CA ARG A 44 -14.00 -17.11 6.53
C ARG A 44 -13.23 -18.37 6.13
N SER A 45 -12.41 -18.28 5.09
CA SER A 45 -11.63 -19.41 4.60
C SER A 45 -10.66 -19.95 5.65
N LEU A 46 -9.98 -19.07 6.40
CA LEU A 46 -9.06 -19.48 7.45
C LEU A 46 -9.78 -20.18 8.61
N LYS A 47 -10.98 -19.71 8.99
CA LYS A 47 -11.81 -20.37 10.02
C LYS A 47 -12.29 -21.74 9.56
N GLU A 48 -12.85 -21.84 8.35
CA GLU A 48 -13.32 -23.11 7.78
C GLU A 48 -12.19 -24.13 7.60
N GLY A 49 -11.01 -23.66 7.19
CA GLY A 49 -9.80 -24.48 7.05
C GLY A 49 -9.04 -24.73 8.36
N ASN A 50 -9.54 -24.25 9.50
CA ASN A 50 -8.87 -24.29 10.82
C ASN A 50 -7.39 -23.85 10.77
N LYS A 51 -7.11 -22.76 10.03
CA LYS A 51 -5.77 -22.19 9.86
C LYS A 51 -5.59 -21.01 10.79
N LYS A 52 -4.51 -21.04 11.57
CA LYS A 52 -4.20 -20.03 12.59
C LYS A 52 -3.12 -19.04 12.17
N SER A 53 -2.44 -19.28 11.06
CA SER A 53 -1.44 -18.36 10.53
C SER A 53 -1.50 -18.24 9.02
N ILE A 54 -1.30 -17.02 8.50
CA ILE A 54 -1.33 -16.71 7.07
C ILE A 54 -0.14 -15.84 6.65
N ALA A 55 0.51 -16.21 5.55
CA ALA A 55 1.42 -15.34 4.81
C ALA A 55 0.70 -14.72 3.62
N ILE A 56 0.84 -13.41 3.42
CA ILE A 56 0.21 -12.69 2.33
C ILE A 56 1.29 -12.19 1.38
N LEU A 57 1.26 -12.68 0.15
CA LEU A 57 2.15 -12.24 -0.90
C LEU A 57 1.67 -10.94 -1.55
N ASP A 58 2.61 -10.21 -2.16
CA ASP A 58 2.29 -9.14 -3.09
C ASP A 58 1.36 -9.67 -4.20
N PHE A 59 0.33 -8.91 -4.53
CA PHE A 59 -0.47 -9.20 -5.71
C PHE A 59 0.31 -8.75 -6.95
N THR A 60 0.32 -9.59 -7.97
CA THR A 60 1.00 -9.31 -9.24
C THR A 60 0.01 -9.09 -10.35
N ASP A 61 0.44 -8.62 -11.52
CA ASP A 61 -0.36 -8.83 -12.72
C ASP A 61 -0.33 -10.31 -13.16
N LEU A 62 -1.01 -10.62 -14.28
CA LEU A 62 -1.03 -11.96 -14.87
C LEU A 62 0.34 -12.46 -15.36
N SER A 63 1.31 -11.55 -15.54
CA SER A 63 2.69 -11.89 -15.92
C SER A 63 3.58 -12.19 -14.71
N GLY A 64 3.07 -12.03 -13.49
CA GLY A 64 3.84 -12.16 -12.26
C GLY A 64 4.64 -10.90 -11.90
N LYS A 65 4.41 -9.78 -12.59
CA LYS A 65 5.06 -8.51 -12.29
C LYS A 65 4.39 -7.87 -11.09
N LYS A 66 5.19 -7.44 -10.11
CA LYS A 66 4.72 -6.65 -8.98
C LYS A 66 4.27 -5.27 -9.46
N VAL A 67 3.07 -4.86 -9.07
CA VAL A 67 2.49 -3.55 -9.35
C VAL A 67 2.15 -2.83 -8.06
N ASP A 68 2.10 -1.49 -8.09
CA ASP A 68 1.97 -0.70 -6.86
C ASP A 68 0.64 -0.90 -6.17
N LEU A 69 -0.48 -0.97 -6.91
CA LEU A 69 -1.76 -1.38 -6.36
C LEU A 69 -1.70 -2.75 -5.67
N GLY A 70 -0.94 -3.70 -6.22
CA GLY A 70 -0.83 -5.04 -5.64
C GLY A 70 -0.02 -5.11 -4.36
N LYS A 71 1.04 -4.29 -4.28
CA LYS A 71 1.78 -4.05 -3.02
C LYS A 71 0.91 -3.35 -2.00
N TYR A 72 0.12 -2.36 -2.41
CA TYR A 72 -0.79 -1.64 -1.54
C TYR A 72 -1.88 -2.55 -0.95
N LEU A 73 -2.51 -3.38 -1.80
CA LEU A 73 -3.56 -4.31 -1.37
C LEU A 73 -3.03 -5.35 -0.39
N SER A 74 -1.89 -5.98 -0.68
CA SER A 74 -1.26 -6.93 0.24
C SER A 74 -0.92 -6.28 1.59
N GLU A 75 -0.37 -5.06 1.58
CA GLU A 75 -0.04 -4.33 2.81
C GLU A 75 -1.27 -3.99 3.65
N LYS A 76 -2.34 -3.50 3.00
CA LYS A 76 -3.60 -3.20 3.69
C LYS A 76 -4.29 -4.47 4.21
N LEU A 77 -4.18 -5.58 3.50
CA LEU A 77 -4.70 -6.87 3.99
C LEU A 77 -3.90 -7.37 5.18
N ILE A 78 -2.57 -7.29 5.17
CA ILE A 78 -1.72 -7.62 6.32
C ILE A 78 -2.15 -6.80 7.55
N PHE A 79 -2.26 -5.48 7.38
CA PHE A 79 -2.68 -4.57 8.45
C PHE A 79 -4.06 -4.91 9.00
N THR A 80 -5.07 -5.04 8.13
CA THR A 80 -6.45 -5.30 8.57
C THR A 80 -6.65 -6.70 9.15
N MET A 81 -5.82 -7.68 8.74
CA MET A 81 -5.85 -9.03 9.29
C MET A 81 -5.15 -9.14 10.65
N PHE A 82 -4.26 -8.19 11.00
CA PHE A 82 -3.55 -8.19 12.28
C PHE A 82 -4.50 -8.11 13.49
N ASP A 83 -5.63 -7.42 13.33
CA ASP A 83 -6.65 -7.29 14.37
C ASP A 83 -7.61 -8.49 14.46
N VAL A 84 -7.47 -9.50 13.58
CA VAL A 84 -8.36 -10.67 13.57
C VAL A 84 -7.93 -11.66 14.65
N LYS A 85 -8.72 -11.73 15.73
CA LYS A 85 -8.46 -12.65 16.85
C LYS A 85 -8.31 -14.10 16.37
N GLY A 86 -7.24 -14.75 16.83
CA GLY A 86 -6.96 -16.16 16.54
C GLY A 86 -6.24 -16.42 15.21
N ILE A 87 -5.89 -15.36 14.46
CA ILE A 87 -5.12 -15.46 13.22
C ILE A 87 -3.81 -14.68 13.39
N THR A 88 -2.69 -15.32 13.08
CA THR A 88 -1.35 -14.72 13.06
C THR A 88 -0.96 -14.39 11.63
N VAL A 89 -0.69 -13.13 11.33
CA VAL A 89 -0.20 -12.74 10.01
C VAL A 89 1.33 -12.75 10.03
N ILE A 90 1.95 -13.42 9.04
CA ILE A 90 3.41 -13.43 8.92
C ILE A 90 3.91 -12.04 8.52
N GLU A 91 4.94 -11.58 9.21
CA GLU A 91 5.56 -10.30 8.92
C GLU A 91 6.17 -10.27 7.52
N ARG A 92 5.94 -9.16 6.82
CA ARG A 92 6.42 -8.94 5.45
C ARG A 92 7.93 -9.10 5.33
N ASN A 93 8.70 -8.61 6.31
CA ASN A 93 10.16 -8.71 6.30
C ASN A 93 10.65 -10.15 6.45
N GLN A 94 9.99 -10.96 7.27
CA GLN A 94 10.29 -12.38 7.39
C GLN A 94 9.97 -13.11 6.09
N LEU A 95 8.78 -12.87 5.54
CA LEU A 95 8.34 -13.47 4.28
C LEU A 95 9.30 -13.10 3.13
N ASN A 96 9.68 -11.82 3.01
CA ASN A 96 10.59 -11.37 1.96
C ASN A 96 11.98 -12.00 2.05
N LYS A 97 12.50 -12.27 3.26
CA LYS A 97 13.77 -13.00 3.42
C LYS A 97 13.65 -14.43 2.87
N VAL A 98 12.59 -15.13 3.27
CA VAL A 98 12.31 -16.49 2.79
C VAL A 98 12.14 -16.53 1.27
N LEU A 99 11.36 -15.60 0.71
CA LEU A 99 11.15 -15.53 -0.75
C LEU A 99 12.46 -15.27 -1.50
N LYS A 100 13.35 -14.43 -0.96
CA LYS A 100 14.68 -14.19 -1.55
C LYS A 100 15.56 -15.44 -1.49
N GLU A 101 15.60 -16.13 -0.36
CA GLU A 101 16.39 -17.37 -0.18
C GLU A 101 15.94 -18.48 -1.13
N LEU A 102 14.63 -18.60 -1.34
CA LEU A 102 14.05 -19.60 -2.24
C LEU A 102 14.15 -19.20 -3.73
N ASN A 103 14.70 -18.02 -4.05
CA ASN A 103 14.60 -17.42 -5.37
C ASN A 103 13.15 -17.50 -5.89
N PHE A 104 12.21 -17.17 -5.03
CA PHE A 104 10.79 -17.35 -5.27
C PHE A 104 10.33 -16.35 -6.34
N HIS A 105 9.72 -16.87 -7.40
CA HIS A 105 9.11 -16.07 -8.45
C HIS A 105 7.59 -16.34 -8.44
N GLN A 106 6.80 -15.27 -8.52
CA GLN A 106 5.32 -15.31 -8.54
C GLN A 106 4.81 -15.51 -9.96
N ASN A 107 5.27 -16.56 -10.62
CA ASN A 107 4.77 -16.98 -11.92
C ASN A 107 3.42 -17.67 -11.68
N GLY A 108 2.47 -17.59 -12.61
CA GLY A 108 1.07 -18.04 -12.42
C GLY A 108 0.86 -19.50 -11.94
N LEU A 109 1.92 -20.32 -11.90
CA LEU A 109 1.97 -21.69 -11.39
C LEU A 109 3.14 -21.82 -10.40
N ILE A 110 2.83 -21.68 -9.11
CA ILE A 110 3.77 -22.02 -8.02
C ILE A 110 3.57 -23.50 -7.68
N ASP A 111 4.65 -24.28 -7.64
CA ASP A 111 4.57 -25.71 -7.33
C ASP A 111 4.33 -25.96 -5.84
N LYS A 112 3.78 -27.14 -5.53
CA LYS A 112 3.44 -27.53 -4.15
C LYS A 112 4.67 -27.61 -3.24
N GLY A 113 5.86 -27.95 -3.77
CA GLY A 113 7.09 -28.03 -3.00
C GLY A 113 7.52 -26.67 -2.49
N THR A 114 7.51 -25.67 -3.37
CA THR A 114 7.82 -24.28 -3.00
C THR A 114 6.82 -23.73 -1.96
N ILE A 115 5.52 -24.03 -2.10
CA ILE A 115 4.50 -23.62 -1.12
C ILE A 115 4.75 -24.23 0.27
N LYS A 116 5.13 -25.51 0.31
CA LYS A 116 5.51 -26.19 1.56
C LYS A 116 6.72 -25.58 2.21
N GLU A 117 7.72 -25.24 1.41
CA GLU A 117 8.95 -24.65 1.91
C GLU A 117 8.73 -23.24 2.47
N VAL A 118 7.91 -22.42 1.80
CA VAL A 118 7.44 -21.13 2.34
C VAL A 118 6.76 -21.33 3.70
N GLY A 119 5.84 -22.30 3.81
CA GLY A 119 5.19 -22.60 5.09
C GLY A 119 6.16 -23.04 6.18
N ARG A 120 7.11 -23.92 5.85
CA ARG A 120 8.12 -24.44 6.78
C ARG A 120 9.03 -23.34 7.33
N LEU A 121 9.47 -22.42 6.48
CA LEU A 121 10.40 -21.35 6.84
C LEU A 121 9.71 -20.16 7.53
N THR A 122 8.44 -19.90 7.20
CA THR A 122 7.69 -18.78 7.78
C THR A 122 6.82 -19.16 8.97
N GLY A 123 6.47 -20.44 9.12
CA GLY A 123 5.46 -20.91 10.09
C GLY A 123 4.02 -20.64 9.65
N ALA A 124 3.79 -20.17 8.42
CA ALA A 124 2.45 -19.97 7.89
C ALA A 124 1.75 -21.32 7.63
N ASN A 125 0.49 -21.47 8.04
CA ASN A 125 -0.36 -22.62 7.69
C ASN A 125 -1.21 -22.37 6.43
N ALA A 126 -1.31 -21.11 6.02
CA ALA A 126 -1.96 -20.67 4.80
C ALA A 126 -1.10 -19.63 4.07
N LEU A 127 -1.17 -19.63 2.74
CA LEU A 127 -0.50 -18.67 1.88
C LEU A 127 -1.54 -18.03 0.94
N LEU A 128 -1.66 -16.71 0.96
CA LEU A 128 -2.44 -15.96 -0.01
C LEU A 128 -1.56 -15.54 -1.18
N ILE A 129 -1.90 -16.01 -2.37
CA ILE A 129 -1.30 -15.63 -3.64
C ILE A 129 -2.37 -14.89 -4.44
N GLY A 130 -2.06 -13.70 -4.96
CA GLY A 130 -3.05 -12.90 -5.66
C GLY A 130 -2.57 -12.32 -6.98
N THR A 131 -3.52 -12.07 -7.87
CA THR A 131 -3.31 -11.45 -9.17
C THR A 131 -4.31 -10.32 -9.41
N LEU A 132 -3.87 -9.28 -10.11
CA LEU A 132 -4.67 -8.15 -10.55
C LEU A 132 -4.80 -8.21 -12.07
N THR A 133 -6.03 -8.14 -12.54
CA THR A 133 -6.33 -8.01 -13.97
C THR A 133 -6.89 -6.62 -14.20
N ASP A 134 -6.11 -5.80 -14.89
CA ASP A 134 -6.54 -4.47 -15.28
C ASP A 134 -7.55 -4.56 -16.45
N MET A 135 -8.81 -4.20 -16.19
CA MET A 135 -9.87 -4.10 -17.19
C MET A 135 -10.26 -2.63 -17.40
N LYS A 136 -11.10 -2.31 -18.39
CA LYS A 136 -11.34 -0.91 -18.77
C LYS A 136 -11.77 -0.01 -17.58
N GLU A 137 -12.86 -0.36 -16.91
CA GLU A 137 -13.46 0.44 -15.82
C GLU A 137 -13.17 -0.12 -14.42
N VAL A 138 -12.73 -1.38 -14.34
CA VAL A 138 -12.51 -2.11 -13.10
C VAL A 138 -11.16 -2.80 -13.10
N ILE A 139 -10.66 -3.11 -11.91
CA ILE A 139 -9.54 -4.01 -11.69
C ILE A 139 -10.09 -5.22 -10.97
N ASP A 140 -9.98 -6.37 -11.62
CA ASP A 140 -10.37 -7.63 -11.04
C ASP A 140 -9.24 -8.17 -10.18
N VAL A 141 -9.51 -8.32 -8.89
CA VAL A 141 -8.56 -8.83 -7.91
C VAL A 141 -8.92 -10.27 -7.59
N ASN A 142 -8.05 -11.18 -8.02
CA ASN A 142 -8.20 -12.60 -7.76
C ASN A 142 -7.17 -13.05 -6.72
N GLY A 143 -7.57 -13.93 -5.83
CA GLY A 143 -6.71 -14.51 -4.80
C GLY A 143 -6.94 -16.00 -4.62
N ARG A 144 -5.88 -16.73 -4.28
CA ARG A 144 -5.91 -18.13 -3.91
C ARG A 144 -5.31 -18.28 -2.53
N ILE A 145 -6.07 -18.85 -1.61
CA ILE A 145 -5.61 -19.19 -0.27
C ILE A 145 -5.23 -20.66 -0.29
N VAL A 146 -3.97 -20.96 -0.03
CA VAL A 146 -3.42 -22.31 -0.17
C VAL A 146 -2.95 -22.82 1.19
N ASN A 147 -3.28 -24.07 1.51
CA ASN A 147 -2.72 -24.77 2.64
C ASN A 147 -1.23 -25.05 2.39
N THR A 148 -0.37 -24.50 3.24
CA THR A 148 1.07 -24.62 3.04
C THR A 148 1.58 -26.04 3.28
N GLU A 149 0.88 -26.86 4.06
CA GLU A 149 1.36 -28.20 4.42
C GLU A 149 1.24 -29.23 3.27
N ASN A 150 0.18 -29.11 2.48
CA ASN A 150 -0.14 -30.06 1.40
C ASN A 150 -0.29 -29.41 0.01
N GLY A 151 -0.30 -28.07 -0.07
CA GLY A 151 -0.44 -27.31 -1.31
C GLY A 151 -1.86 -27.29 -1.88
N GLU A 152 -2.89 -27.61 -1.09
CA GLU A 152 -4.29 -27.58 -1.53
C GLU A 152 -4.86 -26.17 -1.47
N ILE A 153 -5.70 -25.81 -2.45
CA ILE A 153 -6.42 -24.55 -2.45
C ILE A 153 -7.57 -24.66 -1.44
N LEU A 154 -7.53 -23.84 -0.39
CA LEU A 154 -8.57 -23.73 0.63
C LEU A 154 -9.74 -22.89 0.14
N ALA A 155 -9.45 -21.80 -0.58
CA ALA A 155 -10.45 -20.94 -1.16
C ALA A 155 -9.90 -20.08 -2.30
N VAL A 156 -10.82 -19.55 -3.10
CA VAL A 156 -10.57 -18.53 -4.10
C VAL A 156 -11.32 -17.26 -3.70
N MET A 157 -10.65 -16.12 -3.85
CA MET A 157 -11.17 -14.78 -3.63
C MET A 157 -11.29 -14.06 -4.96
N SER A 158 -12.37 -13.32 -5.16
CA SER A 158 -12.56 -12.44 -6.32
C SER A 158 -13.31 -11.18 -5.92
N VAL A 159 -12.76 -10.02 -6.30
CA VAL A 159 -13.34 -8.70 -6.04
C VAL A 159 -13.05 -7.78 -7.23
N ALA A 160 -14.10 -7.20 -7.82
CA ALA A 160 -13.98 -6.14 -8.82
C ALA A 160 -13.89 -4.77 -8.16
N LEU A 161 -12.75 -4.10 -8.32
CA LEU A 161 -12.51 -2.74 -7.83
C LEU A 161 -12.79 -1.73 -8.94
N LYS A 162 -13.67 -0.78 -8.72
CA LYS A 162 -13.90 0.33 -9.64
C LYS A 162 -12.67 1.22 -9.71
N LYS A 163 -12.24 1.62 -10.91
CA LYS A 163 -11.13 2.57 -11.09
C LYS A 163 -11.54 3.99 -10.75
N ASP A 164 -11.67 4.27 -9.46
CA ASP A 164 -11.77 5.62 -8.94
C ASP A 164 -10.40 6.34 -8.96
N GLU A 165 -10.38 7.62 -8.61
CA GLU A 165 -9.14 8.41 -8.61
C GLU A 165 -8.06 7.85 -7.68
N GLN A 166 -8.44 7.12 -6.62
CA GLN A 166 -7.47 6.50 -5.71
C GLN A 166 -6.78 5.31 -6.39
N ILE A 167 -7.56 4.47 -7.07
CA ILE A 167 -7.04 3.31 -7.80
C ILE A 167 -6.23 3.75 -9.02
N LYS A 168 -6.69 4.78 -9.76
CA LYS A 168 -5.93 5.32 -10.90
C LYS A 168 -4.54 5.80 -10.52
N GLN A 169 -4.35 6.36 -9.32
CA GLN A 169 -3.03 6.76 -8.83
C GLN A 169 -2.10 5.58 -8.54
N LEU A 170 -2.67 4.41 -8.20
CA LEU A 170 -1.94 3.20 -7.82
C LEU A 170 -1.70 2.24 -9.00
N THR A 171 -2.31 2.49 -10.16
CA THR A 171 -2.28 1.59 -11.33
C THR A 171 -1.39 2.08 -12.46
N ILE A 172 -0.75 3.24 -12.31
CA ILE A 172 0.17 3.77 -13.32
C ILE A 172 1.48 2.96 -13.21
N PRO A 173 1.84 2.11 -14.20
CA PRO A 173 3.15 1.49 -14.21
C PRO A 173 4.23 2.57 -14.36
N PRO A 174 5.41 2.44 -13.73
CA PRO A 174 6.48 3.43 -13.86
C PRO A 174 7.04 3.34 -15.28
N THR A 175 6.68 4.29 -16.15
CA THR A 175 7.43 4.56 -17.38
C THR A 175 7.35 6.05 -17.72
N PRO A 176 8.46 6.65 -18.18
CA PRO A 176 8.61 8.09 -18.27
C PRO A 176 7.94 8.63 -19.54
N LYS A 177 6.96 9.50 -19.38
CA LYS A 177 6.89 10.83 -20.02
C LYS A 177 5.57 11.52 -19.70
N GLU A 178 5.74 12.78 -19.27
CA GLU A 178 4.92 13.96 -19.53
C GLU A 178 3.47 13.72 -19.95
N THR A 179 2.51 14.26 -19.19
CA THR A 179 1.44 15.14 -19.73
C THR A 179 0.54 15.68 -18.62
N LYS A 180 0.65 17.00 -18.46
CA LYS A 180 -0.38 18.03 -18.18
C LYS A 180 -1.13 17.98 -16.85
N THR A 181 -0.83 19.04 -16.11
CA THR A 181 -1.16 19.45 -14.77
C THR A 181 -2.63 19.84 -14.58
N SER A 182 -3.17 19.42 -13.43
CA SER A 182 -4.36 20.04 -12.83
C SER A 182 -3.92 21.29 -12.04
N PRO A 183 -4.64 22.43 -12.14
CA PRO A 183 -4.22 23.72 -11.58
C PRO A 183 -4.10 23.77 -10.05
N ILE A 184 -4.56 22.74 -9.33
CA ILE A 184 -4.43 22.63 -7.87
C ILE A 184 -3.08 21.99 -7.48
N ALA A 185 -2.52 21.09 -8.31
CA ALA A 185 -1.24 20.43 -8.06
C ALA A 185 -0.04 21.35 -8.33
N GLU A 186 -0.13 22.26 -9.32
CA GLU A 186 0.93 23.23 -9.65
C GLU A 186 1.25 24.18 -8.48
N LYS A 187 0.29 24.43 -7.58
CA LYS A 187 0.50 25.38 -6.48
C LYS A 187 1.34 24.79 -5.34
N GLN A 188 1.37 23.47 -5.17
CA GLN A 188 2.20 22.79 -4.17
C GLN A 188 3.58 22.37 -4.72
N GLU A 189 3.71 22.17 -6.04
CA GLU A 189 4.97 21.75 -6.68
C GLU A 189 6.06 22.85 -6.78
N SER A 190 5.72 24.13 -6.53
CA SER A 190 6.68 25.24 -6.58
C SER A 190 7.41 25.56 -5.27
N ILE A 191 7.09 24.85 -4.17
CA ILE A 191 7.55 25.21 -2.81
C ILE A 191 9.04 24.87 -2.60
N PHE A 192 9.51 23.74 -3.15
CA PHE A 192 10.89 23.29 -3.01
C PHE A 192 11.60 23.29 -4.36
N LYS A 193 12.37 24.36 -4.65
CA LYS A 193 13.32 24.38 -5.77
C LYS A 193 14.44 23.38 -5.48
N THR A 194 15.01 22.76 -6.53
CA THR A 194 16.21 21.91 -6.39
C THR A 194 17.28 22.62 -5.52
N GLY A 195 17.73 21.96 -4.45
CA GLY A 195 18.60 22.58 -3.45
C GLY A 195 18.73 21.78 -2.16
N LYS A 196 19.54 22.30 -1.24
CA LYS A 196 19.74 21.73 0.10
C LYS A 196 19.00 22.60 1.11
N TYR A 197 18.51 21.97 2.17
CA TYR A 197 17.69 22.63 3.17
C TYR A 197 18.15 22.27 4.58
N GLN A 198 18.16 23.27 5.46
CA GLN A 198 18.08 23.05 6.90
C GLN A 198 16.60 23.06 7.31
N ILE A 199 16.22 22.11 8.16
CA ILE A 199 14.84 21.93 8.62
C ILE A 199 14.81 22.28 10.11
N GLY A 200 14.40 23.50 10.42
CA GLY A 200 14.37 24.06 11.78
C GLY A 200 13.01 23.93 12.43
N ASN A 201 12.97 23.64 13.73
CA ASN A 201 11.73 23.55 14.49
C ASN A 201 11.20 24.94 14.88
N VAL A 202 9.88 25.14 14.83
CA VAL A 202 9.26 26.44 15.16
C VAL A 202 9.19 26.69 16.67
N TRP A 203 8.96 25.65 17.48
CA TRP A 203 8.90 25.79 18.95
C TRP A 203 10.28 25.98 19.58
N LYS A 204 11.29 25.23 19.11
CA LYS A 204 12.70 25.36 19.53
C LYS A 204 13.52 25.97 18.40
N GLN A 205 13.61 27.30 18.38
CA GLN A 205 14.13 28.09 17.24
C GLN A 205 15.57 27.75 16.80
N GLU A 206 16.42 27.28 17.72
CA GLU A 206 17.79 26.86 17.43
C GLU A 206 17.89 25.39 16.97
N TRP A 207 16.83 24.60 17.14
CA TRP A 207 16.86 23.17 16.86
C TRP A 207 16.57 22.88 15.39
N ASN A 208 17.42 22.06 14.80
CA ASN A 208 17.29 21.59 13.43
C ASN A 208 17.37 20.08 13.38
N LEU A 209 16.75 19.47 12.37
CA LEU A 209 16.95 18.06 12.07
C LEU A 209 18.41 17.83 11.63
N HIS A 210 19.11 16.92 12.30
CA HIS A 210 20.45 16.50 11.92
C HIS A 210 20.75 15.06 12.34
N MET A 211 21.88 14.54 11.86
CA MET A 211 22.33 13.18 12.18
C MET A 211 23.81 13.09 12.54
N GLU A 212 24.36 14.16 13.12
CA GLU A 212 25.78 14.30 13.47
C GLU A 212 26.25 13.16 14.40
N ARG A 213 25.42 12.80 15.39
CA ARG A 213 25.75 11.78 16.40
C ARG A 213 25.33 10.35 15.99
N GLY A 214 25.10 10.13 14.71
CA GLY A 214 24.76 8.82 14.14
C GLY A 214 23.27 8.47 14.13
N LYS A 215 22.48 8.98 15.09
CA LYS A 215 21.01 8.91 15.08
C LYS A 215 20.39 10.19 14.53
N LEU A 216 19.18 10.08 13.99
CA LEU A 216 18.38 11.25 13.63
C LEU A 216 17.90 11.94 14.92
N GLU A 217 18.14 13.24 15.03
CA GLU A 217 17.73 14.04 16.19
C GLU A 217 17.39 15.48 15.79
N ALA A 218 16.70 16.19 16.69
CA ALA A 218 16.49 17.63 16.59
C ALA A 218 17.27 18.32 17.71
N ALA A 219 18.28 19.10 17.37
CA ALA A 219 19.08 19.85 18.35
C ALA A 219 19.77 21.07 17.71
N ALA A 220 20.47 21.85 18.52
CA ALA A 220 21.30 22.96 18.02
C ALA A 220 22.43 22.44 17.12
N ILE A 221 22.62 23.09 15.97
CA ILE A 221 23.60 22.71 14.95
C ILE A 221 24.63 23.83 14.75
N LYS A 222 25.79 23.50 14.17
CA LYS A 222 26.69 24.50 13.60
C LYS A 222 26.29 24.82 12.16
N GLU A 223 26.61 26.01 11.69
CA GLU A 223 26.09 26.54 10.43
C GLU A 223 26.43 25.68 9.19
N ASP A 224 27.59 25.04 9.19
CA ASP A 224 28.15 24.29 8.06
C ASP A 224 28.01 22.77 8.18
N TRP A 225 27.24 22.28 9.15
CA TRP A 225 27.05 20.84 9.32
C TRP A 225 26.28 20.23 8.15
N LEU A 226 26.97 19.44 7.32
CA LEU A 226 26.37 18.67 6.23
C LEU A 226 25.37 17.63 6.77
N SER A 227 25.58 17.14 8.00
CA SER A 227 24.66 16.24 8.70
C SER A 227 23.31 16.88 9.02
N ALA A 228 23.20 18.22 8.95
CA ALA A 228 21.98 19.00 9.13
C ALA A 228 21.40 19.53 7.79
N GLN A 229 21.99 19.13 6.66
CA GLN A 229 21.52 19.51 5.33
C GLN A 229 20.79 18.35 4.66
N TRP A 230 19.61 18.64 4.13
CA TRP A 230 18.69 17.66 3.56
C TRP A 230 18.32 18.04 2.13
N LYS A 231 18.25 17.04 1.26
CA LYS A 231 17.62 17.12 -0.05
C LYS A 231 16.16 16.69 0.08
N ILE A 232 15.28 17.50 -0.50
CA ILE A 232 13.86 17.18 -0.60
C ILE A 232 13.65 16.65 -2.02
N GLU A 233 13.62 15.33 -2.15
CA GLU A 233 13.56 14.65 -3.43
C GLU A 233 12.13 14.21 -3.69
N LYS A 234 11.61 14.46 -4.89
CA LYS A 234 10.27 14.03 -5.27
C LYS A 234 10.25 12.50 -5.32
N ALA A 235 9.43 11.88 -4.46
CA ALA A 235 9.23 10.43 -4.47
C ALA A 235 8.13 10.06 -5.47
N GLN A 236 6.98 10.74 -5.35
CA GLN A 236 5.84 10.66 -6.26
C GLN A 236 5.05 11.97 -6.19
N THR A 237 3.97 12.11 -6.95
CA THR A 237 3.19 13.35 -6.98
C THR A 237 2.70 13.73 -5.58
N GLY A 238 3.15 14.88 -5.08
CA GLY A 238 2.77 15.40 -3.76
C GLY A 238 3.55 14.86 -2.55
N PHE A 239 4.45 13.89 -2.72
CA PHE A 239 5.24 13.30 -1.62
C PHE A 239 6.73 13.33 -1.89
N PHE A 240 7.49 13.42 -0.79
CA PHE A 240 8.92 13.69 -0.83
C PHE A 240 9.69 12.69 0.04
N ASN A 241 10.86 12.29 -0.44
CA ASN A 241 11.89 11.69 0.40
C ASN A 241 12.76 12.83 0.96
N ILE A 242 13.10 12.74 2.24
CA ILE A 242 13.96 13.71 2.91
C ILE A 242 15.30 13.04 3.18
N CYS A 243 16.29 13.29 2.31
CA CYS A 243 17.55 12.55 2.28
C CYS A 243 18.73 13.41 2.70
N ASN A 244 19.65 12.84 3.47
CA ASN A 244 20.77 13.57 4.04
C ASN A 244 21.86 13.86 2.99
N VAL A 245 22.50 15.02 3.09
CA VAL A 245 23.59 15.43 2.17
C VAL A 245 24.93 14.81 2.56
N TRP A 246 25.16 14.55 3.84
CA TRP A 246 26.40 13.92 4.32
C TRP A 246 26.39 12.40 4.14
N LYS A 247 25.30 11.73 4.53
CA LYS A 247 25.11 10.29 4.29
C LYS A 247 24.09 10.07 3.18
N LEU A 248 24.58 9.96 1.94
CA LEU A 248 23.78 10.01 0.71
C LEU A 248 22.68 8.92 0.59
N ALA A 249 22.85 7.78 1.24
CA ALA A 249 21.82 6.73 1.25
C ALA A 249 20.78 6.91 2.36
N HIS A 250 21.00 7.81 3.33
CA HIS A 250 20.15 7.94 4.50
C HIS A 250 19.02 8.93 4.26
N CYS A 251 17.78 8.44 4.31
CA CYS A 251 16.58 9.26 4.26
C CYS A 251 15.74 9.04 5.52
N ILE A 252 14.97 10.05 5.90
CA ILE A 252 14.09 9.96 7.07
C ILE A 252 12.97 8.97 6.78
N HIS A 253 12.76 8.00 7.66
CA HIS A 253 11.70 7.00 7.54
C HIS A 253 11.25 6.48 8.91
N ILE A 254 10.13 5.77 8.94
CA ILE A 254 9.59 5.13 10.16
C ILE A 254 9.47 3.60 10.05
N GLU A 255 10.13 3.00 9.05
CA GLU A 255 10.04 1.56 8.71
C GLU A 255 10.09 0.60 9.91
N LYS A 256 11.00 0.83 10.87
CA LYS A 256 11.17 -0.04 12.05
C LYS A 256 10.27 0.35 13.24
N GLY A 257 9.23 1.15 13.00
CA GLY A 257 8.31 1.65 14.02
C GLY A 257 8.71 3.00 14.63
N ASN A 258 10.02 3.27 14.75
CA ASN A 258 10.56 4.54 15.25
C ASN A 258 11.02 5.45 14.11
N LEU A 259 11.01 6.76 14.36
CA LEU A 259 11.54 7.76 13.43
C LEU A 259 13.08 7.68 13.39
N GLU A 260 13.64 7.36 12.23
CA GLU A 260 15.09 7.26 12.02
C GLU A 260 15.51 7.78 10.63
N ALA A 261 16.83 7.89 10.41
CA ALA A 261 17.41 8.19 9.10
C ALA A 261 18.34 7.05 8.66
N GLY A 262 17.94 6.33 7.62
CA GLY A 262 18.59 5.10 7.17
C GLY A 262 18.44 4.85 5.66
N PRO A 263 19.10 3.80 5.13
CA PRO A 263 18.90 3.37 3.75
C PRO A 263 17.44 3.03 3.48
N ILE A 264 16.90 3.55 2.39
CA ILE A 264 15.53 3.31 1.96
C ILE A 264 15.52 2.57 0.62
N GLU A 265 14.52 1.72 0.40
CA GLU A 265 14.28 1.14 -0.93
C GLU A 265 13.29 2.02 -1.72
N PRO A 266 13.38 2.02 -3.07
CA PRO A 266 12.44 2.75 -3.91
C PRO A 266 10.98 2.38 -3.60
N GLY A 267 10.15 3.38 -3.32
CA GLY A 267 8.71 3.20 -3.08
C GLY A 267 8.30 2.94 -1.63
N TRP A 268 9.23 2.93 -0.67
CA TRP A 268 8.88 2.84 0.75
C TRP A 268 7.99 4.01 1.19
N LEU A 269 6.70 3.75 1.44
CA LEU A 269 5.76 4.76 1.96
C LEU A 269 6.17 5.24 3.35
N SER A 270 6.86 4.39 4.12
CA SER A 270 7.43 4.72 5.43
C SER A 270 8.53 5.77 5.36
N ALA A 271 9.13 5.97 4.18
CA ALA A 271 10.14 6.98 3.87
C ALA A 271 9.60 8.18 3.08
N GLN A 272 8.32 8.13 2.69
CA GLN A 272 7.67 9.20 1.96
C GLN A 272 6.91 10.11 2.92
N TRP A 273 7.04 11.41 2.68
CA TRP A 273 6.48 12.45 3.53
C TRP A 273 5.66 13.42 2.71
N LYS A 274 4.46 13.72 3.21
CA LYS A 274 3.64 14.83 2.77
C LYS A 274 4.06 16.07 3.55
N ILE A 275 4.47 17.12 2.85
CA ILE A 275 4.87 18.39 3.46
C ILE A 275 3.68 19.35 3.31
N GLU A 276 2.91 19.50 4.38
CA GLU A 276 1.68 20.28 4.39
C GLU A 276 1.91 21.63 5.02
N LYS A 277 1.33 22.68 4.43
CA LYS A 277 1.42 24.03 5.00
C LYS A 277 0.59 24.06 6.29
N ALA A 278 1.23 24.37 7.42
CA ALA A 278 0.56 24.60 8.70
C ALA A 278 0.12 26.06 8.80
N GLU A 279 1.08 26.97 8.67
CA GLU A 279 0.87 28.42 8.71
C GLU A 279 1.73 29.12 7.64
N THR A 280 1.73 30.44 7.61
CA THR A 280 2.55 31.20 6.66
C THR A 280 4.04 30.98 6.92
N GLY A 281 4.66 30.11 6.10
CA GLY A 281 6.10 29.83 6.15
C GLY A 281 6.50 28.60 6.96
N PHE A 282 5.53 27.89 7.54
CA PHE A 282 5.75 26.69 8.36
C PHE A 282 4.97 25.48 7.84
N TYR A 283 5.52 24.31 8.06
CA TYR A 283 5.04 23.07 7.46
C TYR A 283 5.01 21.93 8.47
N ASN A 284 3.97 21.10 8.38
CA ASN A 284 3.95 19.79 9.01
C ASN A 284 4.54 18.76 8.05
N ILE A 285 5.33 17.83 8.58
CA ILE A 285 5.95 16.75 7.81
C ILE A 285 5.28 15.45 8.23
N CYS A 286 4.30 14.98 7.45
CA CYS A 286 3.45 13.86 7.81
C CYS A 286 3.73 12.63 6.95
N ASN A 287 3.76 11.46 7.56
CA ASN A 287 4.19 10.24 6.92
C ASN A 287 3.10 9.68 5.99
N VAL A 288 3.48 9.13 4.83
CA VAL A 288 2.51 8.56 3.88
C VAL A 288 2.01 7.17 4.32
N TRP A 289 2.85 6.38 5.00
CA TRP A 289 2.48 5.05 5.52
C TRP A 289 1.58 5.15 6.77
N LYS A 290 1.88 6.08 7.68
CA LYS A 290 1.02 6.41 8.82
C LYS A 290 0.53 7.87 8.69
N ALA A 291 -0.59 8.06 8.00
CA ALA A 291 -1.09 9.38 7.59
C ALA A 291 -1.35 10.37 8.72
N ASN A 292 -1.63 9.88 9.93
CA ASN A 292 -1.81 10.71 11.12
C ASN A 292 -0.49 11.01 11.85
N HIS A 293 0.63 10.36 11.49
CA HIS A 293 1.91 10.55 12.16
C HIS A 293 2.71 11.66 11.49
N CYS A 294 3.03 12.70 12.24
CA CYS A 294 3.83 13.81 11.76
C CYS A 294 5.06 13.99 12.65
N ILE A 295 6.16 14.45 12.06
CA ILE A 295 7.40 14.68 12.79
C ILE A 295 7.20 15.81 13.79
N HIS A 296 7.48 15.59 15.07
CA HIS A 296 7.37 16.60 16.11
C HIS A 296 8.39 16.38 17.25
N ILE A 297 8.47 17.35 18.16
CA ILE A 297 9.31 17.29 19.36
C ILE A 297 8.55 17.55 20.67
N GLU A 298 7.22 17.39 20.68
CA GLU A 298 6.36 17.76 21.82
C GLU A 298 6.85 17.18 23.16
N ARG A 299 7.29 15.92 23.17
CA ARG A 299 7.76 15.20 24.37
C ARG A 299 9.24 15.37 24.66
N GLY A 300 9.91 16.28 23.97
CA GLY A 300 11.35 16.56 24.12
C GLY A 300 12.27 15.68 23.27
N GLU A 301 11.76 14.56 22.74
CA GLU A 301 12.44 13.74 21.74
C GLU A 301 11.83 13.93 20.35
N LEU A 302 12.61 13.62 19.32
CA LEU A 302 12.17 13.69 17.94
C LEU A 302 11.42 12.40 17.57
N GLU A 303 10.13 12.53 17.29
CA GLU A 303 9.21 11.41 17.08
C GLU A 303 8.31 11.64 15.85
N ALA A 304 7.64 10.58 15.39
CA ALA A 304 6.60 10.65 14.38
C ALA A 304 5.32 9.95 14.89
N GLU A 305 4.48 10.72 15.56
CA GLU A 305 3.21 10.29 16.17
C GLU A 305 2.06 11.24 15.78
N PRO A 306 0.80 10.94 16.16
CA PRO A 306 -0.31 11.87 15.99
C PRO A 306 -0.07 13.22 16.66
N ILE A 307 -0.34 14.29 15.91
CA ILE A 307 -0.22 15.68 16.37
C ILE A 307 -1.59 16.32 16.49
N GLU A 308 -1.72 17.27 17.40
CA GLU A 308 -2.90 18.13 17.48
C GLU A 308 -2.75 19.37 16.57
N PRO A 309 -3.86 19.94 16.06
CA PRO A 309 -3.82 21.17 15.28
C PRO A 309 -3.13 22.32 16.05
N GLY A 310 -2.19 23.00 15.39
CA GLY A 310 -1.51 24.18 15.94
C GLY A 310 -0.29 23.89 16.82
N TRP A 311 0.11 22.63 17.02
CA TRP A 311 1.35 22.30 17.73
C TRP A 311 2.59 22.88 17.06
N LEU A 312 3.18 23.91 17.68
CA LEU A 312 4.43 24.52 17.20
C LEU A 312 5.60 23.54 17.19
N SER A 313 5.55 22.52 18.06
CA SER A 313 6.54 21.44 18.13
C SER A 313 6.52 20.52 16.91
N ALA A 314 5.41 20.49 16.16
CA ALA A 314 5.22 19.73 14.93
C ALA A 314 5.42 20.58 13.66
N GLN A 315 5.63 21.89 13.81
CA GLN A 315 5.84 22.81 12.72
C GLN A 315 7.33 23.01 12.42
N TRP A 316 7.66 22.97 11.13
CA TRP A 316 9.03 23.04 10.64
C TRP A 316 9.20 24.14 9.60
N LYS A 317 10.36 24.80 9.63
CA LYS A 317 10.79 25.82 8.67
C LYS A 317 11.91 25.27 7.80
N PHE A 318 11.77 25.38 6.49
CA PHE A 318 12.79 24.99 5.52
C PHE A 318 13.64 26.20 5.13
N LYS A 319 14.90 26.24 5.54
CA LYS A 319 15.89 27.27 5.16
C LYS A 319 16.79 26.73 4.05
N LYS A 320 16.75 27.33 2.87
CA LYS A 320 17.61 26.94 1.75
C LYS A 320 19.09 27.24 2.07
N LYS A 321 19.98 26.34 1.65
CA LYS A 321 21.44 26.45 1.69
C LYS A 321 22.02 26.42 0.28
#